data_AF-A0A5Q0UPF7-F1
#
_entry.id   AF-A0A5Q0UPF7-F1
#
_cell.length_a   1.000
_cell.length_b   1.000
_cell.length_c   1.000
_cell.angle_alpha   90.00
_cell.angle_beta   90.00
_cell.angle_gamma   90.00
#
_symmetry.space_group_name_H-M   'P 1'
#
loop_
_entity.id
_entity.type
_entity.pdbx_description
1 polymer ?
#
loop_
_entity_poly.entity_id
_entity_poly.type
_entity_poly.pdbx_seq_one_letter_code
_entity_poly.pdbx_strand_id
1 'polypeptide(L)'
;MNGLSQSIVRRDIGIAIGNVGVGVMMAGTVGFAVEQWWIGVVTLVVAGLLIASADRSRAGKWVLIAIGTVAIVALGWGMFRDTVPTGVLPLVLIGIGTGLALNRVLFGVLRPVPEVRQRREDAA
;
A
#
# COMPACT_ATOMS: atom_id res chain seq x y z
N MET A 1 -19.54 -4.69 14.62
CA MET A 1 -18.97 -4.00 13.44
C MET A 1 -20.12 -3.75 12.47
N ASN A 2 -20.33 -2.51 12.04
CA ASN A 2 -21.35 -2.19 11.02
C ASN A 2 -20.97 -2.86 9.68
N GLY A 3 -21.95 -3.25 8.86
CA GLY A 3 -21.69 -3.92 7.57
C GLY A 3 -20.74 -3.15 6.65
N LEU A 4 -20.79 -1.81 6.70
CA LEU A 4 -19.87 -0.93 5.96
C LEU A 4 -18.41 -1.09 6.40
N SER A 5 -18.13 -1.23 7.69
CA SER A 5 -16.75 -1.42 8.17
C SER A 5 -16.18 -2.77 7.71
N GLN A 6 -17.02 -3.80 7.56
CA GLN A 6 -16.58 -5.12 7.08
C GLN A 6 -16.27 -5.11 5.58
N SER A 7 -17.06 -4.40 4.76
CA SER A 7 -16.79 -4.28 3.32
C SER A 7 -15.47 -3.53 3.06
N ILE A 8 -15.21 -2.45 3.82
CA ILE A 8 -13.95 -1.70 3.81
C ILE A 8 -12.77 -2.61 4.08
N VAL A 9 -12.82 -3.32 5.22
CA VAL A 9 -11.72 -4.17 5.66
C VAL A 9 -11.48 -5.30 4.66
N ARG A 10 -12.55 -5.94 4.17
CA ARG A 10 -12.43 -7.03 3.17
C ARG A 10 -11.80 -6.55 1.86
N ARG A 11 -12.22 -5.39 1.36
CA ARG A 11 -11.65 -4.80 0.14
C ARG A 11 -10.18 -4.48 0.31
N ASP A 12 -9.82 -3.78 1.39
CA ASP A 12 -8.44 -3.36 1.63
C ASP A 12 -7.52 -4.56 1.91
N ILE A 13 -8.00 -5.59 2.61
CA ILE A 13 -7.26 -6.86 2.77
C ILE A 13 -7.11 -7.57 1.41
N GLY A 14 -8.15 -7.58 0.57
CA GLY A 14 -8.06 -8.12 -0.79
C GLY A 14 -6.98 -7.42 -1.64
N ILE A 15 -6.92 -6.09 -1.56
CA ILE A 15 -5.87 -5.28 -2.22
C ILE A 15 -4.49 -5.60 -1.64
N ALA A 16 -4.38 -5.73 -0.32
CA ALA A 16 -3.12 -6.08 0.34
C ALA A 16 -2.62 -7.46 -0.10
N ILE A 17 -3.49 -8.46 -0.08
CA ILE A 17 -3.18 -9.83 -0.54
C ILE A 17 -2.80 -9.82 -2.02
N GLY A 18 -3.53 -9.07 -2.87
CA GLY A 18 -3.21 -8.93 -4.28
C GLY A 18 -1.81 -8.35 -4.50
N ASN A 19 -1.46 -7.27 -3.80
CA ASN A 19 -0.13 -6.66 -3.91
C ASN A 19 0.98 -7.60 -3.43
N VAL A 20 0.83 -8.22 -2.25
CA VAL A 20 1.81 -9.18 -1.74
C VAL A 20 1.93 -10.38 -2.68
N GLY A 21 0.80 -10.94 -3.13
CA GLY A 21 0.78 -12.10 -4.02
C GLY A 21 1.45 -11.83 -5.35
N VAL A 22 1.14 -10.69 -6.00
CA VAL A 22 1.81 -10.27 -7.24
C VAL A 22 3.30 -10.03 -6.97
N GLY A 23 3.65 -9.36 -5.87
CA GLY A 23 5.05 -9.12 -5.51
C GLY A 23 5.84 -10.42 -5.31
N VAL A 24 5.28 -11.40 -4.61
CA VAL A 24 5.89 -12.73 -4.42
C VAL A 24 6.00 -13.48 -5.75
N MET A 25 4.95 -13.44 -6.58
CA MET A 25 4.97 -14.07 -7.91
C MET A 25 6.07 -13.45 -8.79
N MET A 26 6.19 -12.12 -8.78
CA MET A 26 7.26 -11.42 -9.50
C MET A 26 8.65 -11.77 -8.94
N ALA A 27 8.82 -11.84 -7.61
CA ALA A 27 10.09 -12.27 -7.02
C ALA A 27 10.50 -13.67 -7.51
N GLY A 28 9.53 -14.57 -7.71
CA GLY A 28 9.77 -15.90 -8.26
C GLY A 28 10.09 -15.93 -9.76
N THR A 29 9.63 -14.95 -10.55
CA THR A 29 9.84 -14.93 -12.01
C THR A 29 11.00 -14.07 -12.46
N VAL A 30 11.20 -12.89 -11.87
CA VAL A 30 12.26 -11.93 -12.24
C VAL A 30 13.38 -11.84 -11.20
N GLY A 31 13.27 -12.54 -10.07
CA GLY A 31 14.17 -12.41 -8.93
C GLY A 31 13.87 -11.16 -8.09
N PHE A 32 14.53 -11.03 -6.94
CA PHE A 32 14.50 -9.81 -6.14
C PHE A 32 15.92 -9.36 -5.82
N ALA A 33 16.14 -8.04 -5.79
CA ALA A 33 17.43 -7.47 -5.44
C ALA A 33 17.64 -7.59 -3.92
N VAL A 34 18.24 -8.71 -3.47
CA VAL A 34 18.47 -9.02 -2.05
C VAL A 34 19.21 -7.89 -1.35
N GLU A 35 20.19 -7.29 -2.02
CA GLU A 35 21.00 -6.17 -1.54
C GLU A 35 20.15 -4.92 -1.27
N GLN A 36 18.95 -4.86 -1.85
CA GLN A 36 18.00 -3.76 -1.76
C GLN A 36 16.78 -4.10 -0.89
N TRP A 37 16.86 -5.13 -0.03
CA TRP A 37 15.79 -5.53 0.89
C TRP A 37 15.20 -4.36 1.70
N TRP A 38 16.03 -3.36 2.02
CA TRP A 38 15.66 -2.16 2.74
C TRP A 38 14.58 -1.35 2.01
N ILE A 39 14.51 -1.42 0.68
CA ILE A 39 13.46 -0.76 -0.12
C ILE A 39 12.09 -1.28 0.30
N GLY A 40 11.94 -2.61 0.45
CA GLY A 40 10.68 -3.19 0.89
C GLY A 40 10.26 -2.69 2.27
N VAL A 41 11.21 -2.53 3.20
CA VAL A 41 10.96 -1.98 4.54
C VAL A 41 10.57 -0.51 4.49
N VAL A 42 11.30 0.30 3.71
CA VAL A 42 10.97 1.73 3.54
C VAL A 42 9.60 1.88 2.90
N THR A 43 9.29 1.11 1.86
CA THR A 43 7.99 1.12 1.21
C THR A 43 6.88 0.71 2.19
N LEU A 44 7.10 -0.32 3.01
CA LEU A 44 6.15 -0.72 4.06
C LEU A 44 5.84 0.43 5.01
N VAL A 45 6.87 1.09 5.54
CA VAL A 45 6.71 2.18 6.51
C VAL A 45 6.02 3.37 5.85
N VAL A 46 6.50 3.81 4.69
CA VAL A 46 5.94 4.96 3.97
C VAL A 46 4.50 4.71 3.56
N ALA A 47 4.22 3.58 2.91
CA ALA A 47 2.85 3.22 2.50
C ALA A 47 1.93 3.13 3.72
N GLY A 48 2.36 2.44 4.79
CA GLY A 48 1.60 2.33 6.03
C GLY A 48 1.26 3.69 6.64
N LEU A 49 2.23 4.61 6.73
CA LEU A 49 2.00 5.97 7.25
C LEU A 49 1.05 6.78 6.35
N LEU A 50 1.22 6.70 5.03
CA LEU A 50 0.36 7.41 4.09
C LEU A 50 -1.08 6.90 4.16
N ILE A 51 -1.28 5.58 4.20
CA ILE A 51 -2.60 4.97 4.35
C ILE A 51 -3.22 5.37 5.70
N ALA A 52 -2.45 5.30 6.78
CA ALA A 52 -2.91 5.70 8.11
C ALA A 52 -3.27 7.21 8.17
N SER A 53 -2.56 8.06 7.44
CA SER A 53 -2.89 9.49 7.34
C SER A 53 -4.13 9.76 6.49
N ALA A 54 -4.32 9.00 5.41
CA ALA A 54 -5.48 9.07 4.52
C ALA A 54 -6.79 8.66 5.20
N ASP A 55 -6.71 7.68 6.11
CA ASP A 55 -7.84 7.24 6.93
C ASP A 55 -8.28 8.32 7.93
N ARG A 56 -7.35 9.17 8.39
CA ARG A 56 -7.61 10.18 9.43
C ARG A 56 -8.01 11.56 8.91
N SER A 57 -7.62 11.94 7.68
CA SER A 57 -7.83 13.31 7.19
C SER A 57 -8.01 13.40 5.67
N ARG A 58 -8.73 14.43 5.18
CA ARG A 58 -8.92 14.62 3.72
C ARG A 58 -7.60 15.02 3.06
N ALA A 59 -6.82 15.85 3.76
CA ALA A 59 -5.46 16.20 3.34
C ALA A 59 -4.58 14.95 3.18
N GLY A 60 -4.60 14.02 4.15
CA GLY A 60 -3.86 12.75 4.06
C GLY A 60 -4.22 11.91 2.84
N LYS A 61 -5.49 11.91 2.41
CA LYS A 61 -5.91 11.23 1.17
C LYS A 61 -5.26 11.88 -0.05
N TRP A 62 -5.26 13.21 -0.12
CA TRP A 62 -4.60 13.93 -1.22
C TRP A 62 -3.09 13.75 -1.22
N VAL A 63 -2.46 13.71 -0.04
CA VAL A 63 -1.03 13.42 0.11
C VAL A 63 -0.71 11.99 -0.37
N LEU A 64 -1.51 10.99 0.00
CA LEU A 64 -1.37 9.62 -0.50
C LEU A 64 -1.48 9.56 -2.03
N ILE A 65 -2.46 10.27 -2.61
CA ILE A 65 -2.62 10.33 -4.07
C ILE A 65 -1.41 10.98 -4.72
N ALA A 66 -1.00 12.17 -4.25
CA ALA A 66 0.12 12.91 -4.81
C ALA A 66 1.43 12.11 -4.76
N ILE A 67 1.77 11.56 -3.61
CA ILE A 67 2.99 10.76 -3.44
C ILE A 67 2.91 9.46 -4.23
N GLY A 68 1.74 8.80 -4.24
CA GLY A 68 1.52 7.59 -5.03
C GLY A 68 1.71 7.83 -6.53
N THR A 69 1.16 8.93 -7.07
CA THR A 69 1.34 9.32 -8.47
C THR A 69 2.81 9.62 -8.77
N VAL A 70 3.49 10.39 -7.92
CA VAL A 70 4.93 10.68 -8.09
C VAL A 70 5.75 9.40 -8.07
N ALA A 71 5.46 8.47 -7.16
CA ALA A 71 6.16 7.19 -7.08
C ALA A 71 5.95 6.33 -8.33
N ILE A 72 4.72 6.24 -8.84
CA ILE A 72 4.43 5.50 -10.09
C ILE A 72 5.19 6.10 -11.27
N VAL A 73 5.16 7.43 -11.42
CA VAL A 73 5.86 8.13 -12.51
C VAL A 73 7.37 7.95 -12.39
N ALA A 74 7.93 8.10 -11.19
CA ALA A 74 9.36 7.94 -10.94
C ALA A 74 9.84 6.50 -11.19
N LEU A 75 9.08 5.49 -10.75
CA LEU A 75 9.40 4.08 -11.02
C LEU A 75 9.32 3.76 -12.51
N GLY A 76 8.24 4.18 -13.18
CA GLY A 76 8.07 3.97 -14.61
C GLY A 76 9.16 4.64 -15.45
N TRP A 77 9.49 5.89 -15.10
CA TRP A 77 10.59 6.62 -15.75
C TRP A 77 11.96 5.99 -15.47
N GLY A 78 12.20 5.57 -14.23
CA GLY A 78 13.45 4.95 -13.82
C GLY A 78 13.70 3.61 -14.52
N MET A 79 12.64 2.80 -14.70
CA MET A 79 12.68 1.55 -15.47
C MET A 79 12.88 1.81 -16.96
N PHE A 80 12.21 2.81 -17.52
CA PHE A 80 12.40 3.20 -18.92
C PHE A 80 13.85 3.62 -19.23
N ARG A 81 14.57 4.14 -18.22
CA ARG A 81 15.98 4.57 -18.33
C ARG A 81 16.98 3.51 -17.86
N ASP A 82 16.53 2.30 -17.54
CA ASP A 82 17.35 1.21 -16.95
C ASP A 82 18.11 1.62 -15.66
N THR A 83 17.63 2.65 -14.97
CA THR A 83 18.22 3.14 -13.71
C THR A 83 17.66 2.42 -12.48
N VAL A 84 16.48 1.82 -12.59
CA VAL A 84 15.82 1.06 -11.53
C VAL A 84 15.76 -0.41 -11.95
N PRO A 85 16.45 -1.31 -11.24
CA PRO A 85 16.37 -2.75 -11.52
C PRO A 85 14.94 -3.27 -11.42
N THR A 86 14.56 -4.19 -12.30
CA THR A 86 13.25 -4.85 -12.27
C THR A 86 12.99 -5.60 -10.97
N GLY A 87 14.04 -6.12 -10.33
CA GLY A 87 14.00 -6.79 -9.02
C GLY A 87 13.60 -5.88 -7.85
N VAL A 88 13.42 -4.58 -8.05
CA VAL A 88 12.89 -3.62 -7.05
C VAL A 88 11.36 -3.71 -6.95
N LEU A 89 10.66 -3.95 -8.05
CA LEU A 89 9.20 -3.99 -8.10
C LEU A 89 8.58 -5.00 -7.11
N PRO A 90 9.08 -6.25 -7.01
CA PRO A 90 8.61 -7.20 -6.01
C PRO A 90 8.64 -6.63 -4.58
N LEU A 91 9.75 -5.97 -4.20
CA LEU A 91 9.95 -5.42 -2.87
C LEU A 91 8.97 -4.28 -2.59
N VAL A 92 8.73 -3.41 -3.56
CA VAL A 92 7.78 -2.30 -3.46
C VAL A 92 6.36 -2.83 -3.28
N LEU A 93 5.94 -3.81 -4.10
CA LEU A 93 4.59 -4.38 -4.03
C LEU A 93 4.34 -5.10 -2.70
N ILE A 94 5.31 -5.90 -2.25
CA ILE A 94 5.26 -6.54 -0.93
C ILE A 94 5.15 -5.48 0.16
N GLY A 95 6.01 -4.46 0.13
CA GLY A 95 5.99 -3.37 1.11
C GLY A 95 4.63 -2.66 1.19
N ILE A 96 4.06 -2.28 0.04
CA ILE A 96 2.74 -1.63 -0.02
C ILE A 96 1.67 -2.54 0.57
N GLY A 97 1.62 -3.80 0.13
CA GLY A 97 0.63 -4.76 0.57
C GLY A 97 0.73 -5.03 2.07
N THR A 98 1.94 -5.20 2.60
CA THR A 98 2.17 -5.39 4.03
C THR A 98 1.82 -4.14 4.84
N GLY A 99 2.19 -2.94 4.38
CA GLY A 99 1.84 -1.68 5.04
C GLY A 99 0.33 -1.47 5.13
N LEU A 100 -0.40 -1.78 4.05
CA LEU A 100 -1.86 -1.75 4.02
C LEU A 100 -2.48 -2.79 4.96
N ALA A 101 -1.98 -4.03 4.93
CA ALA A 101 -2.45 -5.11 5.80
C ALA A 101 -2.26 -4.75 7.29
N LEU A 102 -1.08 -4.26 7.68
CA LEU A 102 -0.79 -3.85 9.05
C LEU A 102 -1.72 -2.73 9.51
N ASN A 103 -1.96 -1.73 8.65
CA ASN A 103 -2.91 -0.67 8.97
C ASN A 103 -4.33 -1.22 9.19
N ARG A 104 -4.74 -2.26 8.47
CA ARG A 104 -6.08 -2.88 8.62
C ARG A 104 -6.21 -3.84 9.79
N VAL A 105 -5.14 -4.58 10.11
CA VAL A 105 -5.08 -5.36 11.35
C VAL A 105 -5.22 -4.40 12.54
N LEU A 106 -4.51 -3.27 12.51
CA LEU A 106 -4.63 -2.26 13.56
C LEU A 106 -5.99 -1.56 13.56
N PHE A 107 -6.48 -1.13 12.40
CA PHE A 107 -7.75 -0.42 12.20
C PHE A 107 -8.69 -1.24 11.31
N GLY A 108 -9.46 -2.11 11.94
CA GLY A 108 -10.35 -3.09 11.32
C GLY A 108 -10.54 -4.32 12.20
N VAL A 109 -9.45 -4.81 12.80
CA VAL A 109 -9.47 -5.95 13.73
C VAL A 109 -9.28 -5.48 15.17
N LEU A 110 -8.18 -4.76 15.47
CA LEU A 110 -7.85 -4.34 16.84
C LEU A 110 -8.59 -3.07 17.28
N ARG A 111 -8.78 -2.12 16.35
CA ARG A 111 -9.51 -0.87 16.59
C ARG A 111 -10.54 -0.64 15.49
N PRO A 112 -11.63 0.08 15.78
CA PRO A 112 -12.60 0.45 14.75
C PRO A 112 -11.95 1.32 13.67
N VAL A 113 -12.47 1.20 12.44
CA VAL A 113 -12.05 2.04 11.31
C VAL A 113 -12.39 3.51 11.62
N PRO A 114 -11.49 4.48 11.37
CA PRO A 114 -11.75 5.89 11.66
C PRO A 114 -13.05 6.41 11.02
N GLU A 115 -13.84 7.18 11.77
CA GLU A 115 -15.13 7.73 11.31
C GLU A 115 -15.00 8.57 10.04
N VAL A 116 -13.91 9.32 9.92
CA VAL A 116 -13.62 10.16 8.75
C VAL A 116 -13.60 9.35 7.46
N ARG A 117 -13.17 8.08 7.52
CA ARG A 117 -13.19 7.18 6.37
C ARG A 117 -14.59 6.62 6.13
N GLN A 118 -15.29 6.18 7.18
CA GLN A 118 -16.66 5.67 7.07
C GLN A 118 -17.58 6.69 6.41
N ARG A 119 -17.59 7.94 6.90
CA ARG A 119 -18.39 9.04 6.35
C ARG A 119 -18.09 9.37 4.88
N ARG A 120 -16.89 9.04 4.38
CA ARG A 120 -16.55 9.24 2.96
C ARG A 120 -17.10 8.13 2.09
N GLU A 121 -17.10 6.90 2.59
CA GLU A 121 -17.65 5.76 1.85
C GLU A 121 -19.18 5.77 1.88
N ASP A 122 -19.79 6.30 2.95
CA ASP A 122 -21.24 6.56 2.99
C ASP A 122 -21.68 7.67 2.02
N ALA A 123 -20.77 8.59 1.67
CA ALA A 123 -21.05 9.75 0.81
C ALA A 123 -20.61 9.57 -0.65
N ALA A 124 -20.07 8.39 -1.01
CA ALA A 124 -19.58 8.04 -2.35
C ALA A 124 -20.53 7.05 -3.03
#